data_AF-A0A842M6Q9-F1
#
_entry.id   AF-A0A842M6Q9-F1
#
_cell.length_a   1.000
_cell.length_b   1.000
_cell.length_c   1.000
_cell.angle_alpha   90.00
_cell.angle_beta   90.00
_cell.angle_gamma   90.00
#
_symmetry.space_group_name_H-M   'P 1'
#
loop_
_entity.id
_entity.type
_entity.pdbx_description
1 polymer ?
#
loop_
_entity_poly.entity_id
_entity_poly.type
_entity_poly.pdbx_seq_one_letter_code
_entity_poly.pdbx_strand_id
1 'polypeptide(L)' 'AMKTHYELYDLMKVLFIETNPVPAKEALNMMGKPAGHVRPPLGQLKEENRAKLRRILEDLSLL' A
#
# COMPACT_ATOMS: atom_id res chain seq x y z
N ALA A 1 7.68 -18.53 9.84
CA ALA A 1 6.33 -17.93 10.01
C ALA A 1 6.38 -16.64 10.82
N MET A 2 6.72 -16.69 12.12
CA MET A 2 6.68 -15.51 13.00
C MET A 2 7.63 -14.37 12.59
N LYS A 3 8.88 -14.70 12.19
CA LYS A 3 9.85 -13.70 11.71
C LYS A 3 9.30 -12.87 10.53
N THR A 4 8.88 -13.54 9.46
CA THR A 4 8.32 -12.91 8.26
C THR A 4 7.04 -12.12 8.55
N HIS A 5 6.21 -12.58 9.49
CA HIS A 5 5.03 -11.83 9.91
C HIS A 5 5.41 -10.46 10.47
N TYR A 6 6.43 -10.40 11.35
CA TYR A 6 6.86 -9.13 11.93
C TYR A 6 7.61 -8.24 10.94
N GLU A 7 8.39 -8.82 10.01
CA GLU A 7 9.01 -8.07 8.92
C GLU A 7 7.96 -7.38 8.03
N LEU A 8 6.83 -8.04 7.77
CA LEU A 8 5.77 -7.50 6.90
C LEU A 8 4.65 -6.79 7.67
N TYR A 9 4.73 -6.71 9.00
CA TYR A 9 3.61 -6.27 9.84
C TYR A 9 3.15 -4.84 9.50
N ASP A 10 4.09 -3.92 9.32
CA ASP A 10 3.78 -2.54 8.99
C ASP A 10 3.20 -2.40 7.57
N LEU A 11 3.65 -3.25 6.63
CA LEU A 11 3.05 -3.36 5.30
C LEU A 11 1.59 -3.83 5.41
N MET A 12 1.34 -4.88 6.19
CA MET A 12 -0.01 -5.39 6.42
C MET A 12 -0.91 -4.32 7.04
N LYS A 13 -0.41 -3.48 7.95
CA LYS A 13 -1.21 -2.39 8.53
C LYS A 13 -1.49 -1.28 7.53
N VAL A 14 -0.48 -0.82 6.79
CA VAL A 14 -0.64 0.32 5.88
C VAL A 14 -1.51 -0.03 4.67
N LEU A 15 -1.54 -1.28 4.23
CA LEU A 15 -2.43 -1.75 3.16
C LEU A 15 -3.92 -1.68 3.51
N PHE A 16 -4.27 -1.48 4.79
CA PHE A 16 -5.64 -1.34 5.29
C PHE A 16 -5.88 0.04 5.95
N ILE A 17 -5.04 1.04 5.66
CA ILE A 17 -5.20 2.40 6.20
C ILE A 17 -6.45 3.12 5.64
N GLU A 18 -6.93 2.67 4.48
CA GLU A 18 -8.20 3.05 3.85
C GLU A 18 -8.87 1.81 3.26
N THR A 19 -10.07 1.96 2.68
CA THR A 19 -10.85 0.86 2.10
C THR A 19 -10.08 0.13 1.00
N ASN A 20 -9.81 -1.16 1.22
CA ASN A 20 -9.25 -2.04 0.20
C ASN A 20 -10.21 -2.13 -1.02
N PRO A 21 -9.74 -2.17 -2.28
CA PRO A 21 -8.35 -2.30 -2.76
C PRO A 21 -7.57 -1.00 -2.98
N VAL A 22 -8.00 0.15 -2.45
CA VAL A 22 -7.34 1.45 -2.75
C VAL A 22 -5.85 1.46 -2.39
N PRO A 23 -5.42 1.13 -1.15
CA PRO A 23 -3.99 1.17 -0.81
C PRO A 23 -3.16 0.11 -1.54
N ALA A 24 -3.71 -1.09 -1.74
CA ALA A 24 -3.03 -2.18 -2.43
C ALA A 24 -2.76 -1.86 -3.92
N LYS A 25 -3.74 -1.27 -4.62
CA LYS A 25 -3.54 -0.83 -6.00
C LYS A 25 -2.54 0.32 -6.10
N GLU A 26 -2.60 1.28 -5.18
CA GLU A 26 -1.64 2.37 -5.14
C GLU A 26 -0.21 1.85 -4.93
N ALA A 27 0.00 0.90 -4.00
CA ALA A 27 1.29 0.28 -3.76
C ALA A 27 1.87 -0.37 -5.04
N LEU A 28 1.06 -1.19 -5.72
CA LEU A 28 1.46 -1.82 -6.96
C LEU A 28 1.79 -0.82 -8.06
N ASN A 29 0.98 0.25 -8.20
CA ASN A 29 1.26 1.31 -9.16
C ASN A 29 2.58 2.04 -8.84
N MET A 30 2.87 2.33 -7.56
CA MET A 30 4.16 2.91 -7.15
C MET A 30 5.34 2.01 -7.51
N MET A 31 5.18 0.68 -7.37
CA MET A 31 6.17 -0.33 -7.71
C MET A 31 6.31 -0.57 -9.24
N GLY A 32 5.64 0.23 -10.07
CA GLY A 32 5.62 0.06 -11.53
C GLY A 32 4.91 -1.22 -12.00
N LYS A 33 4.04 -1.80 -11.16
CA LYS A 33 3.24 -2.99 -11.50
C LYS A 33 1.87 -2.58 -12.05
N PRO A 34 1.31 -3.33 -13.01
CA PRO A 34 0.02 -2.97 -13.62
C PRO A 34 -1.15 -3.27 -12.67
N ALA A 35 -1.63 -2.26 -11.92
CA ALA A 35 -2.82 -2.39 -11.06
C ALA A 35 -4.00 -1.51 -11.48
N GLY A 36 -3.75 -0.51 -12.33
CA GLY A 36 -4.77 0.41 -12.85
C GLY A 36 -5.38 1.29 -11.76
N HIS A 37 -6.49 1.95 -12.08
CA HIS A 37 -7.25 2.77 -11.14
C HIS A 37 -8.31 1.94 -10.39
N VAL A 38 -8.79 2.48 -9.26
CA VAL A 38 -10.03 2.02 -8.62
C VAL A 38 -11.23 2.65 -9.31
N ARG A 39 -12.37 1.95 -9.28
CA ARG A 39 -13.62 2.45 -9.85
C ARG A 39 -14.52 3.00 -8.73
N PRO A 40 -15.41 3.97 -9.03
CA PRO A 40 -16.45 4.38 -8.11
C PRO A 40 -17.23 3.17 -7.55
N PRO A 41 -17.65 3.19 -6.28
CA PRO A 41 -17.67 4.34 -5.35
C PRO A 41 -16.33 4.61 -4.63
N LEU A 42 -15.26 3.88 -4.95
CA LEU A 42 -13.96 4.07 -4.29
C LEU A 42 -13.23 5.29 -4.85
N GLY A 43 -12.67 6.10 -3.95
CA GLY A 43 -11.81 7.24 -4.27
C GLY A 43 -10.33 6.88 -4.31
N GLN A 44 -9.51 7.86 -4.71
CA GLN A 44 -8.06 7.77 -4.60
C GLN A 44 -7.62 7.77 -3.14
N LEU A 45 -6.44 7.21 -2.87
CA LEU A 45 -5.83 7.23 -1.54
C LEU A 45 -5.53 8.68 -1.14
N LYS A 46 -5.84 9.08 0.10
CA LYS A 46 -5.50 10.43 0.57
C LYS A 46 -3.98 10.62 0.56
N GLU A 47 -3.52 11.83 0.21
CA GLU A 47 -2.09 12.15 0.13
C GLU A 47 -1.31 11.82 1.42
N GLU A 48 -1.90 12.07 2.59
CA GLU A 48 -1.31 11.72 3.89
C GLU A 48 -1.06 10.21 4.05
N ASN A 49 -1.95 9.39 3.53
CA ASN A 49 -1.86 7.93 3.60
C ASN A 49 -0.99 7.38 2.47
N ARG A 50 -0.96 8.06 1.33
CA ARG A 50 -0.05 7.81 0.23
C ARG A 50 1.41 8.01 0.64
N ALA A 51 1.73 9.04 1.42
CA ALA A 51 3.06 9.26 1.98
C ALA A 51 3.47 8.16 2.98
N LYS A 52 2.55 7.73 3.86
CA LYS A 52 2.78 6.60 4.77
C LYS A 52 3.04 5.29 4.01
N LEU A 53 2.24 5.01 2.98
CA LEU A 53 2.40 3.83 2.14
C LEU A 53 3.77 3.81 1.45
N ARG A 54 4.16 4.92 0.81
CA ARG A 54 5.47 5.07 0.17
C ARG A 54 6.62 4.76 1.13
N ARG A 55 6.60 5.37 2.33
CA ARG A 55 7.64 5.16 3.33
C ARG A 55 7.81 3.68 3.69
N ILE A 56 6.71 2.98 3.97
CA ILE A 56 6.77 1.55 4.32
C ILE A 56 7.30 0.69 3.15
N LEU A 57 6.96 1.05 1.91
CA LEU A 57 7.50 0.34 0.75
C LEU A 57 9.01 0.60 0.57
N GLU A 58 9.49 1.82 0.82
CA GLU A 58 10.93 2.17 0.81
C GLU A 58 11.68 1.43 1.95
N ASP A 59 11.12 1.41 3.17
CA ASP A 59 11.68 0.70 4.33
C ASP A 59 11.84 -0.82 4.04
N LEU A 60 10.97 -1.39 3.19
CA LEU A 60 11.01 -2.78 2.74
C LEU A 60 11.78 -2.99 1.42
N SER A 61 12.40 -1.94 0.87
CA SER A 61 13.12 -1.98 -0.42
C SER A 61 12.26 -2.48 -1.58
N LEU A 62 10.97 -2.13 -1.57
CA LEU A 62 10.00 -2.42 -2.63
C LEU A 62 9.84 -1.27 -3.64
N LEU A 63 10.32 -0.07 -3.28
CA LEU A 63 10.48 1.12 -4.12
C LEU A 63 11.96 1.50 -4.17
#